data_AF-A0AAU3T434-F1
#
_entry.id   AF-A0AAU3T434-F1
#
_cell.length_a   1.000
_cell.length_b   1.000
_cell.length_c   1.000
_cell.angle_alpha   90.00
_cell.angle_beta   90.00
_cell.angle_gamma   90.00
#
_symmetry.space_group_name_H-M   'P 1'
#
loop_
_entity.id
_entity.type
_entity.pdbx_description
1 polymer ?
#
loop_
_entity_poly.entity_id
_entity_poly.type
_entity_poly.pdbx_seq_one_letter_code
_entity_poly.pdbx_strand_id
1 'polypeptide(L)'
;MRRTAFDRALADIRGQYHDRIATVGEREALAYLALHRRLKSAGTAGTSIDPPDALIAATALANDWTLVSRNIKHLARSGALLLNPWEYEG
;
A
#
# COMPACT_ATOMS: atom_id res chain seq x y z
N MET A 1 -13.19 -21.40 -17.50
CA MET A 1 -11.90 -20.95 -18.08
C MET A 1 -11.27 -19.78 -17.33
N ARG A 2 -11.94 -18.64 -17.10
CA ARG A 2 -11.35 -17.48 -16.38
C ARG A 2 -10.90 -17.77 -14.94
N ARG A 3 -11.70 -18.48 -14.14
CA ARG A 3 -11.36 -18.85 -12.75
C ARG A 3 -10.04 -19.63 -12.66
N THR A 4 -9.90 -20.68 -13.46
CA THR A 4 -8.71 -21.52 -13.52
C THR A 4 -7.45 -20.76 -13.92
N ALA A 5 -7.57 -19.78 -14.81
CA ALA A 5 -6.45 -18.92 -15.20
C ALA A 5 -6.01 -18.00 -14.04
N PHE A 6 -6.96 -17.42 -13.29
CA PHE A 6 -6.63 -16.62 -12.12
C PHE A 6 -6.05 -17.45 -10.97
N ASP A 7 -6.57 -18.65 -10.74
CA ASP A 7 -6.05 -19.54 -9.70
C ASP A 7 -4.58 -19.92 -9.97
N ARG A 8 -4.26 -20.21 -11.24
CA ARG A 8 -2.87 -20.49 -11.67
C ARG A 8 -1.98 -19.26 -11.49
N ALA A 9 -2.41 -18.09 -11.97
CA ALA A 9 -1.64 -16.86 -11.82
C ALA A 9 -1.38 -16.51 -10.34
N LEU A 10 -2.37 -16.72 -9.47
CA LEU A 10 -2.21 -16.51 -8.03
C LEU A 10 -1.22 -17.49 -7.42
N ALA A 11 -1.27 -18.77 -7.79
CA ALA A 11 -0.31 -19.77 -7.32
C ALA A 11 1.13 -19.42 -7.75
N ASP A 12 1.31 -18.99 -9.00
CA ASP A 12 2.61 -18.61 -9.54
C ASP A 12 3.19 -17.39 -8.80
N ILE A 13 2.39 -16.35 -8.58
CA ILE A 13 2.79 -15.16 -7.79
C ILE A 13 3.17 -15.57 -6.36
N ARG A 14 2.36 -16.42 -5.72
CA ARG A 14 2.65 -16.87 -4.35
C ARG A 14 3.94 -17.67 -4.28
N GLY A 15 4.25 -18.50 -5.27
CA GLY A 15 5.52 -19.23 -5.35
C GLY A 15 6.71 -18.29 -5.56
N GLN A 16 6.61 -17.38 -6.54
CA GLN A 16 7.70 -16.48 -6.93
C GLN A 16 8.08 -15.46 -5.86
N TYR A 17 7.11 -15.03 -5.05
CA TYR A 17 7.28 -13.98 -4.04
C TYR A 17 7.05 -14.47 -2.60
N HIS A 18 7.10 -15.78 -2.33
CA HIS A 18 6.76 -16.33 -1.00
C HIS A 18 7.42 -15.61 0.19
N ASP A 19 8.72 -15.26 0.07
CA ASP A 19 9.48 -14.54 1.12
C ASP A 19 9.40 -13.01 1.02
N ARG A 20 8.65 -12.48 0.04
CA ARG A 20 8.54 -11.05 -0.29
C ARG A 20 7.10 -10.55 -0.26
N ILE A 21 6.18 -11.34 0.30
CA ILE A 21 4.79 -10.92 0.55
C ILE A 21 4.73 -10.35 1.97
N ALA A 22 4.49 -9.03 2.07
CA ALA A 22 4.32 -8.38 3.36
C ALA A 22 3.06 -8.89 4.06
N THR A 23 3.21 -9.38 5.28
CA THR A 23 2.09 -9.75 6.15
C THR A 23 1.57 -8.49 6.87
N VAL A 24 0.25 -8.39 7.03
CA VAL A 24 -0.35 -7.36 7.87
C VAL A 24 -0.46 -7.91 9.30
N GLY A 25 0.48 -7.51 10.16
CA GLY A 25 0.49 -7.84 11.58
C GLY A 25 0.05 -6.66 12.45
N GLU A 26 0.35 -6.75 13.74
CA GLU A 26 0.02 -5.69 14.72
C GLU A 26 0.74 -4.37 14.39
N ARG A 27 2.02 -4.42 13.99
CA ARG A 27 2.81 -3.24 13.62
C ARG A 27 2.16 -2.46 12.47
N GLU A 28 1.76 -3.16 11.40
CA GLU A 28 1.09 -2.57 10.24
C GLU A 28 -0.30 -2.04 10.60
N ALA A 29 -1.05 -2.77 11.43
CA ALA A 29 -2.38 -2.35 11.89
C ALA A 29 -2.32 -1.06 12.75
N LEU A 30 -1.33 -0.96 13.65
CA LEU A 30 -1.11 0.24 14.45
C LEU A 30 -0.70 1.43 13.57
N ALA A 31 0.18 1.22 12.59
CA ALA A 31 0.53 2.24 11.61
C ALA A 31 -0.70 2.72 10.82
N TYR A 32 -1.58 1.79 10.44
CA TYR A 32 -2.82 2.10 9.73
C TYR A 32 -3.76 2.97 10.58
N LEU A 33 -3.97 2.60 11.85
CA LEU A 33 -4.77 3.38 12.80
C LEU A 33 -4.20 4.79 13.01
N ALA A 34 -2.88 4.90 13.16
CA ALA A 34 -2.19 6.18 13.32
C ALA A 34 -2.37 7.07 12.08
N LEU A 35 -2.19 6.49 10.88
CA LEU A 35 -2.41 7.17 9.62
C LEU A 35 -3.87 7.65 9.49
N HIS A 36 -4.83 6.78 9.75
CA HIS A 36 -6.25 7.11 9.62
C HIS A 36 -6.67 8.22 10.60
N ARG A 37 -6.17 8.17 11.84
CA ARG A 37 -6.39 9.23 12.84
C ARG A 37 -5.82 10.57 12.37
N ARG A 38 -4.61 10.57 11.82
CA ARG A 38 -3.95 11.78 11.29
C ARG A 38 -4.73 12.40 10.13
N LEU A 39 -5.22 11.56 9.20
CA LEU A 39 -6.00 12.00 8.06
C LEU A 39 -7.36 12.59 8.49
N LYS A 40 -8.00 11.98 9.49
CA LYS A 40 -9.26 12.48 10.06
C LYS A 40 -9.08 13.81 10.80
N SER A 41 -8.00 13.97 11.57
CA SER A 41 -7.71 15.22 12.30
C SER A 41 -7.34 16.38 11.39
N ALA A 42 -6.82 16.10 10.18
CA ALA A 42 -6.43 17.12 9.20
C ALA A 42 -7.62 17.77 8.46
N GLY A 43 -8.86 17.63 8.96
CA GLY A 43 -10.04 18.35 8.47
C GLY A 43 -10.45 18.04 7.02
N THR A 44 -9.89 17.00 6.41
CA THR A 44 -10.00 16.73 4.98
C THR A 44 -11.20 15.84 4.71
N ALA A 45 -12.38 16.37 5.02
CA ALA A 45 -13.67 15.71 4.87
C ALA A 45 -14.06 15.36 3.41
N GLY A 46 -13.27 15.81 2.41
CA GLY A 46 -13.61 15.66 0.98
C GLY A 46 -12.71 14.74 0.16
N THR A 47 -11.66 14.14 0.73
CA THR A 47 -10.79 13.22 -0.04
C THR A 47 -10.24 12.15 0.89
N SER A 48 -11.03 11.10 1.10
CA SER A 48 -10.56 9.90 1.77
C SER A 48 -9.50 9.23 0.90
N ILE A 49 -8.41 8.79 1.52
CA ILE A 49 -7.61 7.71 0.92
C ILE A 49 -8.47 6.45 0.98
N ASP A 50 -8.41 5.62 -0.05
CA ASP A 50 -9.14 4.35 -0.02
C ASP A 50 -8.56 3.43 1.05
N PRO A 51 -9.38 2.67 1.79
CA PRO A 51 -8.88 1.82 2.88
C PRO A 51 -7.74 0.87 2.48
N PRO A 52 -7.77 0.22 1.29
CA PRO A 52 -6.64 -0.59 0.81
C PRO A 52 -5.36 0.22 0.57
N ASP A 53 -5.47 1.41 -0.04
CA ASP A 53 -4.33 2.29 -0.30
C ASP A 53 -3.69 2.79 1.01
N ALA A 54 -4.53 3.12 2.00
CA ALA A 54 -4.05 3.45 3.33
C ALA A 54 -3.36 2.27 4.03
N LEU A 55 -3.85 1.05 3.85
CA LEU A 55 -3.22 -0.13 4.43
C LEU A 55 -1.86 -0.41 3.79
N ILE A 56 -1.76 -0.31 2.46
CA ILE A 56 -0.49 -0.45 1.74
C ILE A 56 0.51 0.63 2.17
N ALA A 57 0.07 1.89 2.26
CA ALA A 57 0.91 2.98 2.72
C ALA A 57 1.33 2.84 4.19
N ALA A 58 0.43 2.37 5.04
CA ALA A 58 0.73 2.08 6.44
C ALA A 58 1.74 0.94 6.59
N THR A 59 1.64 -0.11 5.78
CA THR A 59 2.64 -1.19 5.73
C THR A 59 4.01 -0.67 5.30
N ALA A 60 4.06 0.20 4.30
CA ALA A 60 5.31 0.82 3.86
C ALA A 60 5.93 1.71 4.95
N LEU A 61 5.13 2.55 5.62
CA LEU A 61 5.54 3.35 6.77
C LEU A 61 6.03 2.48 7.92
N ALA A 62 5.28 1.42 8.22
CA ALA A 62 5.64 0.49 9.27
C ALA A 62 7.00 -0.13 8.98
N ASN A 63 7.35 -0.44 7.73
CA ASN A 63 8.58 -1.17 7.42
C ASN A 63 9.70 -0.27 6.88
N ASP A 64 9.56 1.05 6.96
CA ASP A 64 10.53 2.04 6.43
C ASP A 64 10.83 1.85 4.93
N TRP A 65 9.79 1.51 4.15
CA TRP A 65 9.89 1.23 2.73
C TRP A 65 9.48 2.42 1.84
N THR A 66 10.01 2.43 0.61
CA THR A 66 9.50 3.24 -0.48
C THR A 66 8.32 2.55 -1.14
N LEU A 67 7.16 3.20 -1.14
CA LEU A 67 5.98 2.75 -1.85
C LEU A 67 6.02 3.21 -3.31
N VAL A 68 6.28 2.26 -4.21
CA VAL A 68 6.25 2.48 -5.65
C VAL A 68 4.82 2.40 -6.17
N SER A 69 4.32 3.47 -6.78
CA SER A 69 2.94 3.50 -7.30
C SER A 69 2.78 4.52 -8.42
N ARG A 70 1.86 4.26 -9.34
CA ARG A 70 1.37 5.29 -10.27
C ARG A 70 0.51 6.35 -9.60
N ASN A 71 -0.13 6.01 -8.47
CA ASN A 71 -1.17 6.82 -7.85
C ASN A 71 -0.61 7.75 -6.76
N ILE A 72 0.50 8.42 -7.06
CA ILE A 72 1.25 9.22 -6.07
C ILE A 72 0.39 10.30 -5.44
N LYS A 73 -0.51 10.92 -6.21
CA LYS A 73 -1.38 12.02 -5.72
C LYS A 73 -2.28 11.60 -4.57
N HIS A 74 -2.88 10.40 -4.64
CA HIS A 74 -3.75 9.89 -3.58
C HIS A 74 -2.93 9.41 -2.37
N LEU A 75 -1.73 8.89 -2.62
CA LEU A 75 -0.85 8.36 -1.58
C LEU A 75 -0.01 9.43 -0.88
N ALA A 76 0.21 10.61 -1.48
CA ALA A 76 1.07 11.67 -0.93
C ALA A 76 0.69 12.07 0.50
N ARG A 77 -0.59 12.03 0.80
CA ARG A 77 -1.15 12.39 2.12
C ARG A 77 -0.90 11.32 3.18
N SER A 78 -0.49 10.12 2.77
CA SER A 78 -0.06 9.06 3.68
C SER A 78 1.28 9.37 4.33
N GLY A 79 2.12 10.23 3.75
CA GLY A 79 3.46 10.54 4.26
C GLY A 79 4.45 9.38 4.12
N ALA A 80 4.08 8.28 3.45
CA ALA A 80 5.04 7.28 3.00
C ALA A 80 6.02 7.90 1.99
N LEU A 81 7.22 7.34 1.88
CA LEU A 81 8.14 7.68 0.79
C LEU A 81 7.58 7.10 -0.51
N LEU A 82 7.40 7.93 -1.54
CA LEU A 82 6.73 7.53 -2.78
C LEU A 82 7.68 7.62 -3.97
N LEU A 83 7.54 6.68 -4.91
CA LEU A 83 8.27 6.68 -6.18
C LEU A 83 7.30 6.35 -7.32
N ASN A 84 7.27 7.21 -8.34
CA ASN A 84 6.48 6.97 -9.55
C ASN A 84 7.32 6.17 -10.55
N PRO A 85 6.98 4.91 -10.86
CA PRO A 85 7.80 4.10 -11.75
C PRO A 85 7.80 4.59 -13.20
N TRP A 86 6.88 5.48 -13.58
CA TRP A 86 6.84 6.05 -14.93
C TRP A 86 7.62 7.34 -15.11
N GLU A 87 7.98 8.00 -14.00
CA GLU A 87 8.78 9.23 -14.02
C GLU A 87 10.20 8.96 -13.48
N TYR A 88 10.44 7.78 -12.92
CA TYR A 88 11.74 7.39 -12.39
C TYR A 88 12.67 6.99 -13.54
N GLU A 89 13.61 7.88 -13.84
CA GLU A 89 14.80 7.57 -14.61
C GLU A 89 15.90 7.16 -13.61
N GLY A 90 16.21 5.87 -13.58
CA GLY A 90 17.21 5.27 -12.68
C GLY A 90 18.64 5.51 -13.13
#